data_AF-A0A2D6AJX0-F1
#
_entry.id   AF-A0A2D6AJX0-F1
#
_cell.length_a   1.000
_cell.length_b   1.000
_cell.length_c   1.000
_cell.angle_alpha   90.00
_cell.angle_beta   90.00
_cell.angle_gamma   90.00
#
_symmetry.space_group_name_H-M   'P 1'
#
loop_
_entity.id
_entity.type
_entity.pdbx_description
1 polymer ?
#
loop_
_entity_poly.entity_id
_entity_poly.type
_entity_poly.pdbx_seq_one_letter_code
_entity_poly.pdbx_strand_id
1 'polypeptide(L)'
;MAYLKPGYTVYILNNGKPIHSTVEKVAFRKYFANVTDKKTGEKKKKRKSMPFAICKVVMSSDSTIPLGAEFLIQGYKLRNVIMQGERILVLRTQYITEFAEQYGNEWVKKLITQEYKKGE
;
A
#
# COMPACT_ATOMS: atom_id res chain seq x y z
N MET A 1 -13.33 3.90 5.33
CA MET A 1 -12.10 3.20 4.89
C MET A 1 -12.10 3.26 3.37
N ALA A 2 -11.04 3.78 2.72
CA ALA A 2 -11.04 3.85 1.26
C ALA A 2 -10.97 2.42 0.70
N TYR A 3 -12.04 1.97 0.05
CA TYR A 3 -12.04 0.70 -0.65
C TYR A 3 -11.21 0.88 -1.92
N LEU A 4 -9.92 0.52 -1.82
CA LEU A 4 -9.00 0.47 -2.94
C LEU A 4 -9.56 -0.46 -4.02
N LYS A 5 -9.52 -0.01 -5.27
CA LYS A 5 -9.83 -0.83 -6.43
C LYS A 5 -8.67 -0.71 -7.42
N PRO A 6 -8.39 -1.76 -8.21
CA PRO A 6 -7.51 -1.65 -9.37
C PRO A 6 -7.92 -0.49 -10.28
N GLY A 7 -6.94 0.18 -10.86
CA GLY A 7 -7.12 1.34 -11.75
C GLY A 7 -7.27 2.69 -11.06
N TYR A 8 -7.36 2.75 -9.72
CA TYR A 8 -7.42 4.04 -9.03
C TYR A 8 -6.06 4.75 -9.04
N THR A 9 -6.10 6.06 -9.25
CA THR A 9 -4.93 6.93 -9.14
C THR A 9 -4.58 7.19 -7.69
N VAL A 10 -3.32 6.97 -7.36
CA VAL A 10 -2.71 7.26 -6.07
C VAL A 10 -1.68 8.36 -6.24
N TYR A 11 -1.78 9.35 -5.37
CA TYR A 11 -0.82 10.44 -5.27
C TYR A 11 -0.05 10.33 -3.95
N ILE A 12 1.27 10.35 -4.05
CA ILE A 12 2.18 10.30 -2.91
C ILE A 12 3.20 11.44 -2.98
N LEU A 13 3.66 11.90 -1.82
CA LEU A 13 4.79 12.81 -1.69
C LEU A 13 5.96 12.02 -1.09
N ASN A 14 6.99 11.76 -1.89
CA ASN A 14 8.22 11.12 -1.42
C ASN A 14 9.28 12.19 -1.19
N ASN A 15 9.66 12.45 0.06
CA ASN A 15 10.61 13.52 0.42
C ASN A 15 10.24 14.89 -0.19
N GLY A 16 8.94 15.22 -0.23
CA GLY A 16 8.43 16.46 -0.84
C GLY A 16 8.31 16.43 -2.36
N LYS A 17 8.77 15.37 -3.03
CA LYS A 17 8.63 15.20 -4.48
C LYS A 17 7.37 14.41 -4.82
N PRO A 18 6.50 14.93 -5.72
CA PRO A 18 5.28 14.25 -6.08
C PRO A 18 5.53 13.02 -6.97
N ILE A 19 4.84 11.94 -6.66
CA ILE A 19 4.81 10.71 -7.47
C ILE A 19 3.34 10.35 -7.69
N HIS A 20 3.00 10.09 -8.95
CA HIS A 20 1.70 9.58 -9.37
C HIS A 20 1.84 8.10 -9.66
N SER A 21 0.88 7.34 -9.19
CA SER A 21 0.87 5.89 -9.28
C SER A 21 -0.53 5.38 -9.53
N THR A 22 -0.64 4.16 -10.03
CA THR A 22 -1.94 3.50 -10.23
C THR A 22 -1.97 2.22 -9.42
N VAL A 23 -3.12 1.92 -8.82
CA VAL A 23 -3.33 0.63 -8.15
C VAL A 23 -3.42 -0.46 -9.21
N GLU A 24 -2.46 -1.38 -9.21
CA GLU A 24 -2.45 -2.52 -10.12
C GLU A 24 -3.27 -3.67 -9.57
N LYS A 25 -3.05 -4.00 -8.29
CA LYS A 25 -3.73 -5.12 -7.62
C LYS A 25 -4.02 -4.79 -6.17
N VAL A 26 -5.15 -5.30 -5.67
CA VAL A 26 -5.51 -5.24 -4.25
C VAL A 26 -5.47 -6.66 -3.70
N ALA A 27 -4.77 -6.84 -2.58
CA ALA A 27 -4.56 -8.14 -1.96
C ALA A 27 -4.64 -8.05 -0.43
N PHE A 28 -4.56 -9.21 0.22
CA PHE A 28 -4.70 -9.33 1.67
C PHE A 28 -3.54 -10.10 2.28
N ARG A 29 -2.82 -9.46 3.20
CA ARG A 29 -1.79 -10.12 3.98
C ARG A 29 -2.45 -10.80 5.18
N LYS A 30 -2.39 -12.13 5.20
CA LYS A 30 -2.84 -12.93 6.36
C LYS A 30 -1.69 -13.02 7.38
N TYR A 31 -1.99 -12.81 8.66
CA TYR A 31 -1.02 -12.90 9.75
C TYR A 31 -1.71 -13.29 11.05
N PHE A 32 -0.94 -13.75 12.04
CA PHE A 32 -1.44 -13.96 13.40
C PHE A 32 -1.12 -12.75 14.26
N ALA A 33 -2.10 -12.26 15.01
CA ALA A 33 -1.94 -11.18 15.97
C ALA A 33 -2.35 -11.65 17.36
N ASN A 34 -1.64 -11.17 18.37
CA ASN A 34 -2.09 -11.31 19.76
C ASN A 34 -3.18 -10.28 20.01
N VAL A 35 -4.35 -10.73 20.43
CA VAL A 35 -5.50 -9.88 20.74
C VAL A 35 -5.91 -10.16 22.17
N THR A 36 -6.07 -9.10 22.97
CA THR A 36 -6.64 -9.20 24.31
C THR A 36 -8.14 -9.45 24.20
N ASP A 37 -8.61 -10.53 24.82
CA ASP A 37 -10.03 -10.83 24.94
C ASP A 37 -10.68 -9.80 25.87
N LYS A 38 -11.66 -9.05 25.38
CA LYS A 38 -12.34 -8.01 26.17
C LYS A 38 -13.14 -8.58 27.34
N LYS A 39 -13.51 -9.87 27.29
CA LYS A 39 -14.31 -10.52 28.34
C LYS A 39 -13.45 -11.14 29.43
N THR A 40 -12.31 -11.74 29.07
CA THR A 40 -11.45 -12.47 30.03
C THR A 40 -10.14 -11.77 30.36
N GLY A 41 -9.75 -10.73 29.62
CA GLY A 41 -8.46 -10.05 29.79
C GLY A 41 -7.25 -10.84 29.27
N GLU A 42 -7.44 -12.08 28.83
CA GLU A 42 -6.37 -12.96 28.38
C GLU A 42 -5.90 -12.62 26.95
N LYS A 43 -4.61 -12.85 26.68
CA LYS A 43 -4.04 -12.71 25.33
C LYS A 43 -4.30 -13.98 24.53
N LYS A 44 -5.03 -13.88 23.42
CA LYS A 44 -5.26 -14.98 22.48
C LYS A 44 -4.64 -14.68 21.12
N LYS A 45 -4.09 -15.71 20.47
CA LYS A 45 -3.66 -15.60 19.06
C LYS A 45 -4.88 -15.65 18.16
N LYS A 46 -5.05 -14.65 17.30
CA LYS A 46 -6.15 -14.60 16.32
C LYS A 46 -5.58 -14.37 14.92
N ARG A 47 -6.11 -15.09 13.94
CA ARG A 47 -5.82 -14.84 12.53
C ARG A 47 -6.43 -13.50 12.11
N LYS A 48 -5.63 -12.67 11.47
CA LYS A 48 -6.00 -11.36 10.93
C LYS A 48 -5.68 -11.31 9.44
N SER A 49 -6.36 -10.40 8.75
CA SER A 49 -6.20 -10.14 7.33
C SER A 49 -6.11 -8.63 7.15
N MET A 50 -5.01 -8.12 6.60
CA MET A 50 -4.84 -6.69 6.34
C MET A 50 -4.85 -6.43 4.83
N PRO A 51 -5.73 -5.54 4.34
CA PRO A 51 -5.73 -5.16 2.93
C PRO A 51 -4.51 -4.30 2.60
N PHE A 52 -3.94 -4.54 1.43
CA PHE A 52 -2.91 -3.71 0.81
C PHE A 52 -3.12 -3.60 -0.70
N ALA A 53 -2.64 -2.52 -1.28
CA ALA A 53 -2.56 -2.32 -2.73
C ALA A 53 -1.11 -2.40 -3.19
N ILE A 54 -0.90 -3.08 -4.30
CA ILE A 54 0.30 -3.00 -5.12
C ILE A 54 0.08 -1.85 -6.09
N CYS A 55 0.95 -0.85 -6.02
CA CYS A 55 0.87 0.35 -6.83
C CYS A 55 2.08 0.42 -7.74
N LYS A 56 1.86 0.88 -8.97
CA LYS A 56 2.89 1.07 -9.99
C LYS A 56 3.05 2.55 -10.30
N VAL A 57 4.28 3.03 -10.29
CA VAL A 57 4.60 4.43 -10.60
C VAL A 57 4.38 4.69 -12.08
N VAL A 58 3.56 5.71 -12.38
CA VAL A 58 3.27 6.15 -13.76
C VAL A 58 3.94 7.49 -14.09
N MET A 59 4.20 8.32 -13.08
CA MET A 59 4.92 9.58 -13.23
C MET A 59 5.61 9.91 -11.91
N SER A 60 6.86 10.37 -11.96
CA SER A 60 7.65 10.72 -10.78
C SER A 60 8.41 12.02 -11.02
N SER A 61 8.35 12.95 -10.07
CA SER A 61 9.28 14.09 -10.00
C SER A 61 10.56 13.74 -9.23
N ASP A 62 10.65 12.52 -8.68
CA ASP A 62 11.84 12.01 -8.01
C ASP A 62 12.67 11.17 -8.98
N SER A 63 13.86 11.66 -9.34
CA SER A 63 14.81 10.99 -10.24
C SER A 63 15.35 9.66 -9.70
N THR A 64 15.18 9.40 -8.41
CA THR A 64 15.61 8.15 -7.77
C THR A 64 14.60 7.02 -7.89
N ILE A 65 13.36 7.34 -8.29
CA ILE A 65 12.28 6.36 -8.43
C ILE A 65 11.95 6.19 -9.91
N PRO A 66 12.27 5.02 -10.51
CA PRO A 66 12.01 4.80 -11.92
C PRO A 66 10.50 4.67 -12.21
N LEU A 67 10.14 5.00 -13.45
CA LEU A 67 8.80 4.69 -13.96
C LEU A 67 8.60 3.17 -13.96
N GLY A 68 7.42 2.73 -13.57
CA GLY A 68 7.11 1.31 -13.40
C GLY A 68 7.55 0.71 -12.07
N ALA A 69 8.24 1.46 -11.20
CA ALA A 69 8.57 0.99 -9.85
C ALA A 69 7.30 0.59 -9.09
N GLU A 70 7.40 -0.51 -8.34
CA GLU A 70 6.28 -1.05 -7.57
C GLU A 70 6.48 -0.85 -6.07
N PHE A 71 5.38 -0.58 -5.38
CA PHE A 71 5.36 -0.41 -3.93
C PHE A 71 4.04 -0.84 -3.32
N LEU A 72 4.05 -0.99 -2.00
CA LEU A 72 2.88 -1.41 -1.23
C LEU A 72 2.29 -0.25 -0.44
N ILE A 73 0.97 -0.10 -0.51
CA ILE A 73 0.23 0.79 0.38
C ILE A 73 -0.81 0.01 1.16
N GLN A 74 -0.81 0.21 2.48
CA GLN A 74 -1.85 -0.33 3.34
C GLN A 74 -3.09 0.58 3.23
N GLY A 75 -4.26 0.01 2.94
CA GLY A 75 -5.42 0.82 2.53
C GLY A 75 -5.92 1.84 3.54
N TYR A 76 -5.62 1.65 4.83
CA TYR A 76 -5.97 2.62 5.87
C TYR A 76 -5.08 3.89 5.87
N LYS A 77 -3.94 3.86 5.16
CA LYS A 77 -3.01 4.98 5.04
C LYS A 77 -3.43 6.03 4.01
N LEU A 78 -4.45 5.73 3.20
CA LEU A 78 -4.95 6.58 2.12
C LEU A 78 -6.18 7.40 2.54
N ARG A 79 -6.30 8.60 2.00
CA ARG A 79 -7.47 9.48 2.13
C ARG A 79 -8.07 9.73 0.74
N ASN A 80 -9.39 9.60 0.64
CA ASN A 80 -10.11 10.04 -0.57
C ASN A 80 -10.13 11.57 -0.60
N VAL A 81 -9.66 12.14 -1.69
CA VAL A 81 -9.77 13.57 -1.99
C VAL A 81 -10.46 13.70 -3.34
N ILE A 82 -11.36 14.69 -3.46
CA ILE A 82 -11.97 15.03 -4.75
C ILE A 82 -11.15 16.19 -5.31
N MET A 83 -10.52 15.99 -6.45
CA MET A 83 -9.79 17.03 -7.19
C MET A 83 -10.41 17.14 -8.58
N GLN A 84 -10.85 18.34 -8.96
CA GLN A 84 -11.44 18.63 -10.27
C GLN A 84 -12.58 17.66 -10.67
N GLY A 85 -13.37 17.18 -9.69
CA GLY A 85 -14.45 16.22 -9.92
C GLY A 85 -14.03 14.75 -9.92
N GLU A 86 -12.72 14.46 -9.96
CA GLU A 86 -12.17 13.10 -9.91
C GLU A 86 -11.80 12.69 -8.48
N ARG A 87 -11.95 11.39 -8.20
CA ARG A 87 -11.57 10.81 -6.89
C ARG A 87 -10.12 10.35 -6.95
N ILE A 88 -9.27 11.01 -6.17
CA ILE A 88 -7.85 10.68 -6.03
C ILE A 88 -7.57 10.15 -4.62
N LEU A 89 -6.75 9.12 -4.53
CA LEU A 89 -6.27 8.59 -3.26
C LEU A 89 -4.95 9.27 -2.89
N VAL A 90 -4.94 10.02 -1.79
CA VAL A 90 -3.73 10.69 -1.30
C VAL A 90 -3.19 9.94 -0.10
N LEU A 91 -1.89 9.61 -0.13
CA LEU A 91 -1.19 9.07 1.03
C LEU A 91 -1.09 10.15 2.10
N ARG A 92 -1.50 9.82 3.34
CA ARG A 92 -1.33 10.76 4.45
C ARG A 92 0.16 11.04 4.65
N THR A 93 0.50 12.32 4.82
CA THR A 93 1.87 12.84 4.97
C THR A 93 2.69 12.18 6.08
N GLN A 94 2.03 11.56 7.07
CA GLN A 94 2.68 10.80 8.14
C GLN A 94 3.27 9.44 7.71
N TYR A 95 3.11 9.05 6.44
CA TYR A 95 3.58 7.76 5.94
C TYR A 95 4.56 7.94 4.78
N ILE A 96 5.71 7.27 4.90
CA ILE A 96 6.68 7.10 3.82
C ILE A 96 6.30 5.85 3.02
N THR A 97 6.50 5.92 1.72
CA THR A 97 6.25 4.80 0.80
C THR A 97 7.46 3.89 0.75
N GLU A 98 7.27 2.59 0.98
CA GLU A 98 8.33 1.58 0.94
C GLU A 98 8.36 0.91 -0.44
N PHE A 99 9.35 1.27 -1.26
CA PHE A 99 9.51 0.74 -2.63
C PHE A 99 10.24 -0.60 -2.64
N ALA A 100 9.87 -1.50 -3.55
CA ALA A 100 10.46 -2.84 -3.66
C ALA A 100 11.96 -2.82 -4.00
N GLU A 101 12.43 -1.77 -4.68
CA GLU A 101 13.81 -1.60 -5.13
C GLU A 101 14.70 -0.89 -4.10
N GLN A 102 14.12 -0.34 -3.03
CA GLN A 102 14.89 0.32 -1.97
C GLN A 102 15.55 -0.68 -1.02
N TYR A 103 16.78 -0.39 -0.64
CA TYR A 103 17.54 -1.18 0.33
C TYR A 103 16.78 -1.29 1.67
N GLY A 104 16.65 -2.51 2.21
CA GLY A 104 15.88 -2.81 3.43
C GLY A 104 14.42 -3.20 3.20
N ASN A 105 13.89 -3.08 1.98
CA ASN A 105 12.49 -3.39 1.64
C ASN A 105 12.31 -4.76 0.95
N GLU A 106 13.20 -5.73 1.19
CA GLU A 106 13.12 -7.08 0.58
C GLU A 106 11.79 -7.79 0.84
N TRP A 107 11.17 -7.50 1.98
CA TRP A 107 9.86 -8.02 2.35
C TRP A 107 8.73 -7.51 1.44
N VAL A 108 8.85 -6.28 0.91
CA VAL A 108 7.93 -5.67 -0.07
C VAL A 108 8.03 -6.43 -1.38
N LYS A 109 9.27 -6.61 -1.88
CA LYS A 109 9.56 -7.38 -3.08
C LYS A 109 9.02 -8.80 -2.98
N LYS A 110 9.30 -9.49 -1.87
CA LYS A 110 8.82 -10.85 -1.62
C LYS A 110 7.29 -10.95 -1.63
N LEU A 111 6.59 -10.00 -1.01
CA LEU A 111 5.12 -9.97 -1.01
C LEU A 111 4.56 -9.77 -2.42
N ILE A 112 5.10 -8.82 -3.18
CA ILE A 112 4.66 -8.56 -4.56
C ILE A 112 4.87 -9.80 -5.42
N THR A 113 6.06 -10.41 -5.39
CA THR A 113 6.35 -11.64 -6.14
C THR A 113 5.42 -12.80 -5.76
N GLN A 114 5.10 -12.96 -4.47
CA GLN A 114 4.15 -13.99 -4.02
C GLN A 114 2.74 -13.76 -4.56
N GLU A 115 2.30 -12.51 -4.68
CA GLU A 115 0.96 -12.20 -5.20
C GLU A 115 0.86 -12.34 -6.72
N TYR A 116 1.96 -12.15 -7.46
CA TYR A 116 2.00 -12.49 -8.89
C TYR A 116 1.93 -14.01 -9.11
N LYS A 117 2.72 -14.80 -8.37
CA LYS A 117 2.72 -16.27 -8.46
C LYS A 117 1.41 -16.96 -8.07
N LYS A 118 0.51 -16.28 -7.34
CA LYS A 118 -0.84 -16.79 -7.02
C LYS A 118 -1.86 -16.54 -8.12
N GLY A 119 -1.54 -15.64 -9.06
CA GLY A 119 -2.39 -15.29 -10.18
C GLY A 119 -2.10 -16.08 -11.45
N GLU A 120 -0.94 -16.75 -11.51
CA GLU A 120 -0.63 -17.85 -12.45
C GLU A 120 -1.26 -19.17 -11.95
#